data_AF-A0A239QZ52-F1
#
_entry.id   AF-A0A239QZ52-F1
#
_cell.length_a   1.000
_cell.length_b   1.000
_cell.length_c   1.000
_cell.angle_alpha   90.00
_cell.angle_beta   90.00
_cell.angle_gamma   90.00
#
_symmetry.space_group_name_H-M   'P 1'
#
loop_
_entity.id
_entity.type
_entity.pdbx_description
1 polymer ?
#
loop_
_entity_poly.entity_id
_entity_poly.type
_entity_poly.pdbx_seq_one_letter_code
_entity_poly.pdbx_strand_id
1 'polypeptide(L)'
;MKNRECPYCHETISLKRCMRYLLLGTDHYTVCNHCNRSVRLAKEPKPGFKYSFMFGFLSIYVPMQVSLLFFHTTFLEALLYSLPFFVVVIAVASFLTLRTIFFTGDI
;
A
#
# COMPACT_ATOMS: atom_id res chain seq x y z
N MET A 1 -10.30 -9.31 16.49
CA MET A 1 -9.76 -9.71 15.17
C MET A 1 -8.33 -9.24 15.07
N LYS A 2 -7.35 -10.13 14.85
CA LYS A 2 -5.97 -9.72 14.60
C LYS A 2 -5.78 -9.40 13.12
N ASN A 3 -4.76 -8.61 12.84
CA ASN A 3 -4.47 -8.13 11.50
C ASN A 3 -3.99 -9.29 10.60
N ARG A 4 -4.55 -9.43 9.39
CA ARG A 4 -4.31 -10.55 8.44
C ARG A 4 -4.70 -11.95 8.95
N GLU A 5 -5.59 -12.03 9.93
CA GLU A 5 -6.11 -13.30 10.45
C GLU A 5 -7.30 -13.79 9.61
N CYS A 6 -7.35 -15.08 9.29
CA CYS A 6 -8.51 -15.67 8.64
C CYS A 6 -9.68 -15.78 9.63
N PRO A 7 -10.89 -15.34 9.27
CA PRO A 7 -12.08 -15.39 10.15
C PRO A 7 -12.57 -16.82 10.43
N TYR A 8 -12.17 -17.81 9.61
CA TYR A 8 -12.63 -19.20 9.75
C TYR A 8 -11.64 -20.08 10.50
N CYS A 9 -10.33 -19.99 10.19
CA CYS A 9 -9.30 -20.85 10.79
C CYS A 9 -8.40 -20.13 11.79
N HIS A 10 -8.58 -18.82 11.99
CA HIS A 10 -7.77 -18.00 12.91
C HIS A 10 -6.26 -18.00 12.64
N GLU A 11 -5.82 -18.58 11.52
CA GLU A 11 -4.42 -18.54 11.06
C GLU A 11 -4.15 -17.31 10.20
N THR A 12 -2.89 -16.89 10.18
CA THR A 12 -2.44 -15.71 9.44
C THR A 12 -2.33 -16.00 7.95
N ILE A 13 -2.95 -15.17 7.11
CA ILE A 13 -2.84 -15.26 5.66
C ILE A 13 -1.46 -14.75 5.21
N SER A 14 -0.83 -15.48 4.28
CA SER A 14 0.50 -15.11 3.78
C SER A 14 0.54 -13.70 3.19
N LEU A 15 1.68 -13.03 3.42
CA LEU A 15 2.01 -11.73 2.83
C LEU A 15 1.92 -11.74 1.30
N LYS A 16 2.30 -12.84 0.65
CA LYS A 16 2.26 -12.98 -0.82
C LYS A 16 0.83 -12.82 -1.38
N ARG A 17 -0.17 -13.40 -0.71
CA ARG A 17 -1.58 -13.21 -1.09
C ARG A 17 -2.06 -11.79 -0.76
N CYS A 18 -1.61 -11.22 0.35
CA CYS A 18 -1.93 -9.82 0.70
C CYS A 18 -1.34 -8.81 -0.29
N MET A 19 -0.13 -9.05 -0.83
CA MET A 19 0.50 -8.18 -1.83
C MET A 19 -0.31 -8.10 -3.13
N ARG A 20 -1.11 -9.11 -3.48
CA ARG A 20 -2.02 -9.01 -4.63
C ARG A 20 -3.02 -7.87 -4.46
N TYR A 21 -3.43 -7.54 -3.24
CA TYR A 21 -4.31 -6.38 -3.01
C TYR A 21 -3.63 -5.04 -3.31
N LEU A 22 -2.30 -4.95 -3.17
CA LEU A 22 -1.57 -3.74 -3.57
C LEU A 22 -1.48 -3.59 -5.10
N LEU A 23 -1.48 -4.70 -5.83
CA LEU A 23 -1.31 -4.74 -7.29
C LEU A 23 -2.64 -4.67 -8.04
N LEU A 24 -3.64 -5.43 -7.60
CA LEU A 24 -4.92 -5.57 -8.28
C LEU A 24 -6.01 -4.64 -7.69
N GLY A 25 -5.83 -4.10 -6.48
CA GLY A 25 -6.80 -3.25 -5.77
C GLY A 25 -7.42 -3.94 -4.56
N THR A 26 -8.53 -3.42 -4.01
CA THR A 26 -9.15 -3.96 -2.77
C THR A 26 -10.43 -4.76 -3.01
N ASP A 27 -10.96 -4.74 -4.24
CA ASP A 27 -12.26 -5.34 -4.57
C ASP A 27 -12.14 -6.75 -5.15
N HIS A 28 -11.48 -7.66 -4.42
CA HIS A 28 -11.37 -9.06 -4.83
C HIS A 28 -11.33 -9.99 -3.63
N TYR A 29 -11.84 -11.19 -3.85
CA TYR A 29 -11.77 -12.27 -2.90
C TYR A 29 -10.37 -12.87 -2.93
N THR A 30 -9.81 -13.15 -1.76
CA THR A 30 -8.63 -13.99 -1.65
C THR A 30 -8.98 -15.29 -0.97
N VAL A 31 -8.21 -16.32 -1.27
CA VAL A 31 -8.39 -17.63 -0.64
C VAL A 31 -7.46 -17.68 0.57
N CYS A 32 -7.86 -18.33 1.66
CA CYS A 32 -6.95 -18.66 2.77
C CYS A 32 -5.97 -19.77 2.36
N ASN A 33 -4.72 -19.73 2.84
CA ASN A 33 -3.75 -20.80 2.54
C ASN A 33 -4.05 -22.11 3.28
N HIS A 34 -4.79 -22.03 4.38
CA HIS A 34 -4.96 -23.13 5.32
C HIS A 34 -6.32 -23.80 5.16
N CYS A 35 -7.40 -23.03 5.23
CA CYS A 35 -8.76 -23.57 5.10
C CYS A 35 -9.32 -23.52 3.67
N ASN A 36 -8.57 -22.96 2.70
CA ASN A 36 -8.99 -22.78 1.31
C ASN A 36 -10.36 -22.08 1.10
N ARG A 37 -10.91 -21.43 2.12
CA ARG A 37 -12.12 -20.62 2.00
C ARG A 37 -11.82 -19.27 1.39
N SER A 38 -12.78 -18.73 0.64
CA SER A 38 -12.77 -17.33 0.22
C SER A 38 -12.90 -16.43 1.45
N VAL A 39 -12.15 -15.35 1.43
CA VAL A 39 -12.21 -14.28 2.43
C VAL A 39 -12.17 -12.95 1.70
N ARG A 40 -12.93 -11.98 2.21
CA ARG A 40 -12.94 -10.61 1.71
C ARG A 40 -12.36 -9.67 2.76
N LEU A 41 -11.82 -8.54 2.31
CA LEU A 41 -11.46 -7.44 3.19
C LEU A 41 -12.71 -6.94 3.93
N ALA A 42 -12.66 -6.94 5.26
CA ALA A 42 -13.76 -6.49 6.14
C ALA A 42 -14.06 -4.99 5.98
N LYS A 43 -13.02 -4.23 5.67
CA LYS A 43 -13.05 -2.79 5.52
C LYS A 43 -11.99 -2.42 4.49
N GLU A 44 -12.25 -1.41 3.69
CA GLU A 44 -11.18 -0.81 2.90
C GLU A 44 -10.03 -0.45 3.85
N PRO A 45 -8.76 -0.74 3.48
CA PRO A 45 -7.62 -0.23 4.23
C PRO A 45 -7.84 1.27 4.43
N LYS A 46 -7.62 1.74 5.67
CA LYS A 46 -7.96 3.09 6.20
C LYS A 46 -7.91 4.20 5.13
N PRO A 47 -8.67 5.31 5.30
CA PRO A 47 -8.80 6.41 4.31
C PRO A 47 -7.50 7.00 3.74
N GLY A 48 -6.33 6.67 4.32
CA GLY A 48 -5.02 6.89 3.73
C GLY A 48 -4.87 6.37 2.29
N PHE A 49 -5.62 5.35 1.83
CA PHE A 49 -5.55 4.92 0.42
C PHE A 49 -6.03 6.01 -0.55
N LYS A 50 -7.10 6.75 -0.21
CA LYS A 50 -7.59 7.89 -1.01
C LYS A 50 -6.58 9.03 -1.06
N TYR A 51 -5.91 9.31 0.05
CA TYR A 51 -4.88 10.35 0.11
C TYR A 51 -3.50 9.88 -0.36
N SER A 52 -3.29 8.57 -0.56
CA SER A 52 -2.01 7.99 -0.96
C SER A 52 -1.56 8.52 -2.31
N PHE A 53 -2.49 8.82 -3.22
CA PHE A 53 -2.19 9.45 -4.50
C PHE A 53 -1.66 10.88 -4.32
N MET A 54 -2.28 11.68 -3.46
CA MET A 54 -1.79 13.02 -3.12
C MET A 54 -0.42 12.98 -2.44
N PHE A 55 -0.21 12.06 -1.49
CA PHE A 55 1.09 11.88 -0.83
C PHE A 55 2.17 11.44 -1.82
N GLY A 56 1.84 10.56 -2.77
CA GLY A 56 2.73 10.18 -3.85
C GLY A 56 3.13 11.37 -4.71
N PHE A 57 2.16 12.18 -5.15
CA PHE A 57 2.43 13.37 -5.95
C PHE A 57 3.29 14.40 -5.19
N LEU A 58 2.94 14.70 -3.94
CA LEU A 58 3.70 15.61 -3.08
C LEU A 58 5.13 15.12 -2.84
N SER A 59 5.33 13.81 -2.71
CA SER A 59 6.65 13.21 -2.48
C SER A 59 7.62 13.37 -3.65
N ILE A 60 7.11 13.59 -4.87
CA ILE A 60 7.93 13.91 -6.05
C ILE A 60 8.03 15.43 -6.19
N TYR A 61 6.89 16.12 -6.12
CA TYR A 61 6.80 17.55 -6.38
C TYR A 61 7.66 18.38 -5.43
N VAL A 62 7.62 18.12 -4.13
CA VAL A 62 8.38 18.88 -3.13
C VAL A 62 9.90 18.77 -3.35
N PRO A 63 10.51 17.56 -3.38
CA PRO A 63 11.95 17.46 -3.62
C PRO A 63 12.38 17.93 -5.02
N MET A 64 11.51 17.80 -6.03
CA MET A 64 11.77 18.36 -7.36
C MET A 64 11.85 19.89 -7.31
N GLN A 65 10.90 20.56 -6.66
CA GLN A 65 10.91 22.03 -6.50
C GLN A 65 12.11 22.50 -5.68
N VAL A 66 12.45 21.80 -4.59
CA VAL A 66 13.63 22.12 -3.78
C VAL A 66 14.91 22.01 -4.60
N SER A 67 15.05 20.95 -5.41
CA SER A 67 16.24 20.75 -6.26
C SER A 67 16.35 21.83 -7.34
N LEU A 68 15.24 22.17 -8.00
CA LEU A 68 15.20 23.20 -9.03
C LEU A 68 15.51 24.61 -8.49
N LEU A 69 14.95 24.97 -7.32
CA LEU A 69 15.05 26.32 -6.76
C LEU A 69 16.34 26.57 -5.98
N PHE A 70 16.83 25.58 -5.22
CA PHE A 70 18.02 25.75 -4.38
C PHE A 70 19.32 25.26 -5.02
N PHE A 71 19.27 24.19 -5.82
CA PHE A 71 20.47 23.57 -6.40
C PHE A 71 20.69 23.95 -7.86
N HIS A 72 19.77 24.70 -8.48
CA HIS A 72 19.81 25.09 -9.90
C HIS A 72 20.08 23.90 -10.85
N THR A 73 19.71 22.69 -10.45
CA THR A 73 19.88 21.48 -11.25
C THR A 73 18.97 21.48 -12.46
N THR A 74 19.35 20.74 -13.50
CA THR A 74 18.46 20.52 -14.63
C THR A 74 17.22 19.71 -14.22
N PHE A 75 16.11 19.85 -14.95
CA PHE A 75 14.86 19.14 -14.65
C PHE A 75 15.04 17.62 -14.50
N LEU A 76 15.88 17.03 -15.33
CA LEU A 76 16.11 15.59 -15.37
C LEU A 76 16.88 15.11 -14.13
N GLU A 77 17.85 15.91 -13.65
CA GLU A 77 18.57 15.64 -12.41
C GLU A 77 17.66 15.79 -11.19
N ALA A 78 16.85 16.86 -11.13
CA ALA A 78 15.88 17.07 -10.07
C ALA A 78 14.86 15.92 -9.97
N LEU A 79 14.42 15.40 -11.12
CA LEU A 79 13.55 14.22 -11.17
C LEU A 79 14.27 12.98 -10.62
N LEU A 80 15.53 12.76 -11.00
CA LEU A 80 16.33 11.63 -10.51
C LEU A 80 16.55 11.68 -8.99
N TYR A 81 16.77 12.87 -8.43
CA TYR A 81 16.90 13.08 -6.98
C TYR A 81 15.59 12.89 -6.22
N SER A 82 14.43 13.15 -6.85
CA SER A 82 13.12 12.92 -6.23
C SER A 82 12.73 11.42 -6.17
N LEU A 83 13.33 10.60 -7.02
CA LEU A 83 13.04 9.17 -7.17
C LEU A 83 13.22 8.35 -5.88
N PRO A 84 14.31 8.49 -5.09
CA PRO A 84 14.44 7.80 -3.81
C PRO A 84 13.34 8.17 -2.81
N PHE A 85 12.89 9.43 -2.77
CA PHE A 85 11.80 9.86 -1.88
C PHE A 85 10.49 9.19 -2.26
N PHE A 86 10.20 9.11 -3.56
CA PHE A 86 9.02 8.40 -4.06
C PHE A 86 9.03 6.92 -3.69
N VAL A 87 10.18 6.24 -3.84
CA VAL A 87 10.33 4.82 -3.45
C VAL A 87 10.07 4.62 -1.96
N VAL A 88 10.60 5.49 -1.10
CA VAL A 88 10.37 5.42 0.36
C VAL A 88 8.88 5.59 0.68
N VAL A 89 8.20 6.55 0.06
CA VAL A 89 6.77 6.77 0.29
C VAL A 89 5.93 5.58 -0.16
N ILE A 90 6.24 4.98 -1.32
CA ILE A 90 5.58 3.74 -1.77
C ILE A 90 5.81 2.60 -0.77
N ALA A 91 7.04 2.43 -0.29
CA ALA A 91 7.38 1.37 0.66
C ALA A 91 6.61 1.52 1.98
N VAL A 92 6.58 2.73 2.53
CA VAL A 92 5.83 3.06 3.76
C VAL A 92 4.33 2.86 3.56
N ALA A 93 3.77 3.36 2.46
CA ALA A 93 2.34 3.21 2.14
C ALA A 93 1.94 1.73 1.97
N SER A 94 2.77 0.95 1.29
CA SER A 94 2.59 -0.50 1.13
C SER A 94 2.63 -1.22 2.47
N PHE A 95 3.60 -0.88 3.33
CA PHE A 95 3.73 -1.46 4.66
C PHE A 95 2.54 -1.12 5.57
N LEU A 96 2.09 0.13 5.58
CA LEU A 96 0.92 0.58 6.34
C LEU A 96 -0.36 -0.10 5.85
N THR A 97 -0.52 -0.25 4.54
CA THR A 97 -1.66 -0.97 3.95
C THR A 97 -1.67 -2.42 4.41
N LEU A 98 -0.54 -3.13 4.33
CA LEU A 98 -0.44 -4.52 4.83
C LEU A 98 -0.72 -4.65 6.33
N ARG A 99 -0.38 -3.62 7.11
CA ARG A 99 -0.68 -3.54 8.56
C ARG A 99 -2.12 -3.17 8.89
N THR A 100 -2.95 -2.84 7.91
CA THR A 100 -4.35 -2.43 8.12
C THR A 100 -5.36 -3.33 7.42
N ILE A 101 -4.91 -4.45 6.86
CA ILE A 101 -5.75 -5.48 6.23
C ILE A 101 -6.43 -6.34 7.32
N PHE A 102 -7.74 -6.19 7.42
CA PHE A 102 -8.62 -7.05 8.21
C PHE A 102 -9.53 -7.84 7.27
N PHE A 103 -9.71 -9.13 7.54
CA PHE A 103 -10.58 -10.01 6.76
C PHE A 103 -11.90 -10.27 7.49
N THR A 104 -13.00 -10.30 6.75
CA THR A 104 -14.32 -10.74 7.23
C THR A 104 -14.71 -12.03 6.52
N GLY A 105 -15.50 -12.86 7.18
CA GLY A 105 -16.11 -14.01 6.53
C GLY A 105 -17.17 -13.52 5.55
N ASP A 106 -17.26 -14.20 4.39
CA ASP A 106 -18.43 -14.07 3.53
C ASP A 106 -19.61 -14.70 4.29
N ILE A 107 -20.68 -13.93 4.52
CA ILE A 107 -21.95 -14.40 5.11
C ILE A 107 -22.70 -15.17 4.02
#